data_AF-A0A8J7YNP6-F1
#
_entry.id   AF-A0A8J7YNP6-F1
#
_cell.length_a   1.000
_cell.length_b   1.000
_cell.length_c   1.000
_cell.angle_alpha   90.00
_cell.angle_beta   90.00
_cell.angle_gamma   90.00
#
_symmetry.space_group_name_H-M   'P 1'
#
loop_
_entity.id
_entity.type
_entity.pdbx_description
1 polymer ?
#
loop_
_entity_poly.entity_id
_entity_poly.type
_entity_poly.pdbx_seq_one_letter_code
_entity_poly.pdbx_strand_id
1 'polypeptide(L)'
;MKGKYSVRIGVSDLRAEPKFRSERVDQSIFGETVEVLEDSGTDYVKVRAADGYEAYTMRYAIGPALGRTQYKIAETWRGGDIVLPIGSLLSQRDIDRLRVPQRYWRETAYRQDLLKFAERYLGVPYLWGGVTEMGIDCSGFTQRIYSFNGMLLPRNADMQEKLGTEVRSLKDAEKGDLVFFPGHVAMYAGDGEIIHANLHNQRVTYTDLRSSEKYSRSLRERITSIKRIEIPH
;
A
#
# COMPACT_ATOMS: atom_id res chain seq x y z
N MET A 1 12.05 -24.33 -1.42
CA MET A 1 12.52 -23.27 -0.52
C MET A 1 11.52 -23.14 0.63
N LYS A 2 11.97 -22.97 1.89
CA LYS A 2 11.09 -22.64 3.04
C LYS A 2 11.77 -21.59 3.91
N GLY A 3 10.99 -20.72 4.55
CA GLY A 3 11.48 -19.68 5.46
C GLY A 3 11.25 -18.25 4.96
N LYS A 4 11.92 -17.29 5.60
CA LYS A 4 11.78 -15.86 5.30
C LYS A 4 12.75 -15.41 4.20
N TYR A 5 12.24 -14.62 3.28
CA TYR A 5 12.94 -14.04 2.13
C TYR A 5 12.59 -12.56 2.04
N SER A 6 13.34 -11.81 1.25
CA SER A 6 13.01 -10.42 0.93
C SER A 6 12.79 -10.24 -0.56
N VAL A 7 11.91 -9.33 -0.93
CA VAL A 7 11.76 -8.88 -2.32
C VAL A 7 13.04 -8.17 -2.76
N ARG A 8 13.59 -8.57 -3.90
CA ARG A 8 14.87 -8.09 -4.45
C ARG A 8 14.74 -7.29 -5.74
N ILE A 9 13.52 -7.19 -6.26
CA ILE A 9 13.17 -6.30 -7.38
C ILE A 9 12.36 -5.11 -6.87
N GLY A 10 12.17 -4.10 -7.72
CA GLY A 10 11.46 -2.88 -7.35
C GLY A 10 10.04 -3.13 -6.86
N VAL A 11 9.27 -3.85 -7.69
CA VAL A 11 7.89 -4.25 -7.42
C VAL A 11 7.71 -5.68 -7.92
N SER A 12 7.15 -6.53 -7.06
CA SER A 12 6.75 -7.89 -7.40
C SER A 12 5.24 -8.01 -7.37
N ASP A 13 4.64 -8.41 -8.48
CA ASP A 13 3.22 -8.76 -8.53
C ASP A 13 2.97 -10.04 -7.72
N LEU A 14 1.98 -9.99 -6.84
CA LEU A 14 1.41 -11.15 -6.16
C LEU A 14 0.13 -11.57 -6.88
N ARG A 15 0.04 -12.85 -7.25
CA ARG A 15 -1.04 -13.41 -8.07
C ARG A 15 -1.87 -14.43 -7.32
N ALA A 16 -3.14 -14.57 -7.71
CA ALA A 16 -4.06 -15.54 -7.12
C ALA A 16 -3.65 -17.00 -7.42
N GLU A 17 -3.03 -17.24 -8.57
CA GLU A 17 -2.56 -18.54 -9.04
C GLU A 17 -1.12 -18.46 -9.59
N PRO A 18 -0.36 -19.57 -9.63
CA PRO A 18 1.03 -19.60 -10.09
C PRO A 18 1.16 -19.52 -11.63
N LYS A 19 0.54 -18.53 -12.26
CA LYS A 19 0.54 -18.32 -13.72
C LYS A 19 0.49 -16.83 -14.04
N PHE A 20 1.20 -16.43 -15.09
CA PHE A 20 1.31 -15.01 -15.48
C PHE A 20 -0.04 -14.35 -15.79
N ARG A 21 -0.98 -15.09 -16.38
CA ARG A 21 -2.32 -14.58 -16.72
C ARG A 21 -3.29 -14.54 -15.53
N SER A 22 -2.90 -15.03 -14.36
CA SER A 22 -3.75 -14.94 -13.17
C SER A 22 -3.87 -13.49 -12.72
N GLU A 23 -5.00 -13.19 -12.09
CA GLU A 23 -5.27 -11.92 -11.46
C GLU A 23 -4.12 -11.52 -10.53
N ARG A 24 -3.71 -10.25 -10.62
CA ARG A 24 -2.86 -9.63 -9.61
C ARG A 24 -3.76 -9.23 -8.44
N VAL A 25 -3.47 -9.80 -7.29
CA VAL A 25 -4.23 -9.58 -6.05
C VAL A 25 -3.52 -8.59 -5.12
N ASP A 26 -2.21 -8.46 -5.25
CA ASP A 26 -1.40 -7.52 -4.47
C ASP A 26 -0.03 -7.28 -5.16
N GLN A 27 0.81 -6.45 -4.54
CA GLN A 27 2.21 -6.23 -4.88
C GLN A 27 3.04 -6.13 -3.60
N SER A 28 4.26 -6.63 -3.66
CA SER A 28 5.28 -6.34 -2.65
C SER A 28 6.43 -5.55 -3.27
N ILE A 29 7.03 -4.64 -2.50
CA ILE A 29 8.10 -3.75 -2.96
C ILE A 29 9.46 -4.15 -2.40
N PHE A 30 10.53 -3.62 -2.98
CA PHE A 30 11.90 -3.94 -2.59
C PHE A 30 12.11 -3.90 -1.07
N GLY A 31 12.69 -4.97 -0.55
CA GLY A 31 13.06 -5.12 0.85
C GLY A 31 11.94 -5.58 1.77
N GLU A 32 10.67 -5.59 1.33
CA GLU A 32 9.61 -6.23 2.09
C GLU A 32 9.89 -7.72 2.29
N THR A 33 9.55 -8.21 3.47
CA THR A 33 9.75 -9.62 3.84
C THR A 33 8.54 -10.44 3.40
N VAL A 34 8.81 -11.62 2.88
CA VAL A 34 7.81 -12.63 2.58
C VAL A 34 8.23 -13.98 3.17
N GLU A 35 7.28 -14.78 3.60
CA GLU A 35 7.50 -16.17 4.03
C GLU A 35 7.13 -17.11 2.89
N VAL A 36 8.06 -17.95 2.44
CA VAL A 36 7.76 -18.98 1.43
C VAL A 36 7.05 -20.16 2.11
N LEU A 37 5.81 -20.40 1.70
CA LEU A 37 4.93 -21.45 2.21
C LEU A 37 5.07 -22.73 1.39
N GLU A 38 5.07 -22.58 0.07
CA GLU A 38 5.13 -23.69 -0.88
C GLU A 38 6.01 -23.33 -2.07
N ASP A 39 6.80 -24.30 -2.49
CA ASP A 39 7.68 -24.22 -3.62
C ASP A 39 7.62 -25.54 -4.40
N SER A 40 6.88 -25.53 -5.51
CA SER A 40 6.69 -26.67 -6.41
C SER A 40 7.78 -26.81 -7.47
N GLY A 41 8.88 -26.03 -7.38
CA GLY A 41 9.95 -26.04 -8.38
C GLY A 41 9.62 -25.28 -9.68
N THR A 42 8.50 -24.54 -9.72
CA THR A 42 8.12 -23.70 -10.87
C THR A 42 8.67 -22.28 -10.76
N ASP A 43 8.38 -21.43 -11.75
CA ASP A 43 8.70 -20.00 -11.71
C ASP A 43 7.95 -19.25 -10.61
N TYR A 44 6.87 -19.81 -10.07
CA TYR A 44 6.09 -19.22 -8.99
C TYR A 44 6.31 -19.95 -7.67
N VAL A 45 6.25 -19.19 -6.59
CA VAL A 45 6.28 -19.70 -5.22
C VAL A 45 5.13 -19.11 -4.44
N LYS A 46 4.47 -19.93 -3.62
CA LYS A 46 3.42 -19.46 -2.72
C LYS A 46 4.08 -18.79 -1.53
N VAL A 47 3.70 -17.56 -1.26
CA VAL A 47 4.25 -16.74 -0.18
C VAL A 47 3.15 -16.17 0.70
N ARG A 48 3.53 -15.84 1.94
CA ARG A 48 2.79 -14.96 2.83
C ARG A 48 3.52 -13.63 2.92
N ALA A 49 2.84 -12.54 2.57
CA ALA A 49 3.35 -11.18 2.71
C ALA A 49 3.39 -10.74 4.18
N ALA A 50 4.02 -9.60 4.46
CA ALA A 50 4.20 -9.09 5.82
C ALA A 50 2.87 -8.81 6.56
N ASP A 51 1.80 -8.50 5.82
CA ASP A 51 0.46 -8.27 6.34
C ASP A 51 -0.35 -9.57 6.53
N GLY A 52 0.27 -10.73 6.26
CA GLY A 52 -0.35 -12.04 6.34
C GLY A 52 -1.03 -12.49 5.04
N TYR A 53 -1.05 -11.68 3.99
CA TYR A 53 -1.72 -12.03 2.74
C TYR A 53 -1.00 -13.16 2.01
N GLU A 54 -1.73 -14.22 1.60
CA GLU A 54 -1.15 -15.35 0.88
C GLU A 54 -1.41 -15.24 -0.63
N ALA A 55 -0.35 -15.37 -1.43
CA ALA A 55 -0.43 -15.27 -2.88
C ALA A 55 0.79 -15.94 -3.54
N TYR A 56 0.87 -15.88 -4.87
CA TYR A 56 2.00 -16.40 -5.64
C TYR A 56 2.86 -15.26 -6.18
N THR A 57 4.17 -15.32 -5.94
CA THR A 57 5.16 -14.39 -6.51
C THR A 57 6.11 -15.13 -7.43
N MET A 58 6.72 -14.41 -8.37
CA MET A 58 7.83 -14.95 -9.16
C MET A 58 9.02 -15.30 -8.26
N ARG A 59 9.62 -16.47 -8.46
CA ARG A 59 10.78 -16.97 -7.70
C ARG A 59 11.95 -15.99 -7.75
N TYR A 60 12.25 -15.45 -8.94
CA TYR A 60 13.38 -14.53 -9.12
C TYR A 60 13.17 -13.18 -8.39
N ALA A 61 11.93 -12.85 -8.04
CA ALA A 61 11.61 -11.58 -7.37
C ALA A 61 12.06 -11.58 -5.91
N ILE A 62 12.28 -12.76 -5.31
CA ILE A 62 12.68 -12.93 -3.93
C ILE A 62 14.09 -13.50 -3.83
N GLY A 63 14.78 -13.17 -2.75
CA GLY A 63 16.11 -13.70 -2.45
C GLY A 63 16.32 -13.81 -0.95
N PRO A 64 17.52 -14.26 -0.51
CA PRO A 64 17.84 -14.36 0.90
C PRO A 64 17.40 -13.10 1.64
N ALA A 65 16.75 -13.30 2.80
CA ALA A 65 16.24 -12.20 3.59
C ALA A 65 17.32 -11.13 3.74
N LEU A 66 16.95 -9.89 3.46
CA LEU A 66 17.78 -8.78 3.87
C LEU A 66 17.99 -8.90 5.37
N GLY A 67 19.22 -8.64 5.82
CA GLY A 67 19.46 -8.38 7.23
C GLY A 67 18.62 -7.18 7.67
N ARG A 68 18.87 -6.66 8.88
CA ARG A 68 18.10 -5.54 9.41
C ARG A 68 18.01 -4.36 8.42
N THR A 69 16.86 -4.20 7.78
CA THR A 69 16.51 -2.99 7.04
C THR A 69 16.33 -1.89 8.07
N GLN A 70 16.89 -0.72 7.79
CA GLN A 70 16.89 0.39 8.74
C GLN A 70 16.31 1.65 8.13
N TYR A 71 16.11 1.64 6.81
CA TYR A 71 15.75 2.81 6.05
C TYR A 71 14.58 2.52 5.13
N LYS A 72 13.69 3.50 4.98
CA LYS A 72 12.61 3.50 4.00
C LYS A 72 12.82 4.64 3.02
N ILE A 73 12.69 4.36 1.73
CA ILE A 73 12.88 5.39 0.72
C ILE A 73 11.70 6.37 0.74
N ALA A 74 12.02 7.66 0.76
CA ALA A 74 11.03 8.71 0.84
C ALA A 74 10.45 9.01 -0.53
N GLU A 75 11.24 8.95 -1.59
CA GLU A 75 10.88 9.28 -2.97
C GLU A 75 11.32 8.15 -3.90
N THR A 76 10.61 7.96 -5.01
CA THR A 76 10.98 6.99 -6.02
C THR A 76 12.41 7.23 -6.49
N TRP A 77 13.22 6.18 -6.49
CA TRP A 77 14.62 6.26 -6.95
C TRP A 77 14.89 5.24 -8.05
N ARG A 78 15.59 5.68 -9.09
CA ARG A 78 16.11 4.79 -10.12
C ARG A 78 17.63 4.68 -9.94
N GLY A 79 18.09 3.48 -9.58
CA GLY A 79 19.51 3.16 -9.46
C GLY A 79 19.88 2.04 -10.43
N GLY A 80 20.56 2.36 -11.54
CA GLY A 80 20.77 1.38 -12.62
C GLY A 80 19.44 0.88 -13.16
N ASP A 81 19.26 -0.44 -13.21
CA ASP A 81 18.06 -1.09 -13.77
C ASP A 81 16.90 -1.25 -12.76
N ILE A 82 17.10 -0.90 -11.49
CA ILE A 82 16.05 -1.00 -10.47
C ILE A 82 15.37 0.35 -10.23
N VAL A 83 14.05 0.32 -10.17
CA VAL A 83 13.21 1.40 -9.65
C VAL A 83 12.76 1.01 -8.25
N LEU A 84 13.08 1.81 -7.25
CA LEU A 84 12.65 1.64 -5.87
C LEU A 84 11.43 2.53 -5.61
N PRO A 85 10.23 1.97 -5.42
CA PRO A 85 9.05 2.74 -5.11
C PRO A 85 9.11 3.38 -3.72
N ILE A 86 8.28 4.41 -3.49
CA ILE A 86 8.11 5.00 -2.16
C ILE A 86 7.80 3.89 -1.13
N GLY A 87 8.51 3.91 -0.01
CA GLY A 87 8.36 2.91 1.07
C GLY A 87 9.28 1.69 0.94
N SER A 88 10.05 1.53 -0.15
CA SER A 88 11.05 0.46 -0.27
C SER A 88 11.98 0.43 0.94
N LEU A 89 12.23 -0.77 1.47
CA LEU A 89 13.05 -0.98 2.67
C LEU A 89 14.49 -1.30 2.27
N LEU A 90 15.44 -0.61 2.90
CA LEU A 90 16.86 -0.66 2.55
C LEU A 90 17.72 -0.94 3.79
N SER A 91 18.76 -1.76 3.60
CA SER A 91 19.91 -1.80 4.49
C SER A 91 20.93 -0.72 4.09
N GLN A 92 21.91 -0.43 4.96
CA GLN A 92 23.02 0.47 4.60
C GLN A 92 23.76 -0.02 3.34
N ARG A 93 23.95 -1.33 3.23
CA ARG A 93 24.60 -1.95 2.06
C ARG A 93 23.80 -1.73 0.78
N ASP A 94 22.47 -1.72 0.85
CA ASP A 94 21.64 -1.42 -0.33
C ASP A 94 21.76 0.04 -0.75
N ILE A 95 21.81 0.98 0.22
CA ILE A 95 22.03 2.41 -0.05
C ILE A 95 23.36 2.61 -0.79
N ASP A 96 24.44 2.03 -0.26
CA ASP A 96 25.79 2.19 -0.84
C ASP A 96 25.85 1.57 -2.24
N ARG A 97 25.29 0.36 -2.41
CA ARG A 97 25.28 -0.38 -3.68
C ARG A 97 24.46 0.32 -4.77
N LEU A 98 23.27 0.80 -4.42
CA LEU A 98 22.32 1.43 -5.35
C LEU A 98 22.54 2.94 -5.47
N ARG A 99 23.54 3.49 -4.77
CA ARG A 99 23.90 4.90 -4.74
C ARG A 99 22.69 5.78 -4.44
N VAL A 100 21.87 5.36 -3.48
CA VAL A 100 20.65 6.08 -3.11
C VAL A 100 21.06 7.41 -2.48
N PRO A 101 20.62 8.57 -3.01
CA PRO A 101 20.91 9.85 -2.38
C PRO A 101 20.24 9.93 -1.00
N GLN A 102 20.59 10.92 -0.18
CA GLN A 102 19.96 11.21 1.12
C GLN A 102 18.48 11.63 0.95
N ARG A 103 17.64 10.66 0.57
CA ARG A 103 16.19 10.74 0.31
C ARG A 103 15.48 9.53 0.92
N TYR A 104 15.99 9.09 2.06
CA TYR A 104 15.47 7.98 2.83
C TYR A 104 15.45 8.37 4.31
N TRP A 105 14.56 7.73 5.06
CA TRP A 105 14.40 7.98 6.48
C TRP A 105 14.72 6.73 7.26
N ARG A 106 15.20 6.87 8.50
CA ARG A 106 15.21 5.74 9.42
C ARG A 106 13.78 5.25 9.59
N GLU A 107 13.59 3.94 9.44
CA GLU A 107 12.27 3.30 9.44
C GLU A 107 11.44 3.67 10.67
N THR A 108 12.09 3.65 11.84
CA THR A 108 11.48 3.91 13.16
C THR A 108 11.32 5.39 13.52
N ALA A 109 11.90 6.31 12.76
CA ALA A 109 12.05 7.71 13.19
C ALA A 109 11.13 8.70 12.46
N TYR A 110 10.35 8.23 11.49
CA TYR A 110 9.65 9.14 10.58
C TYR A 110 8.17 8.80 10.42
N ARG A 111 7.33 9.71 10.92
CA ARG A 111 5.90 9.78 10.63
C ARG A 111 5.64 11.10 9.93
N GLN A 112 4.81 11.07 8.89
CA GLN A 112 4.24 12.24 8.26
C GLN A 112 2.78 12.38 8.68
N ASP A 113 2.27 13.60 8.53
CA ASP A 113 0.83 13.79 8.42
C ASP A 113 0.27 12.87 7.33
N LEU A 114 -0.75 12.06 7.66
CA LEU A 114 -1.28 11.03 6.76
C LEU A 114 -1.79 11.64 5.46
N LEU A 115 -2.51 12.77 5.55
CA LEU A 115 -3.08 13.43 4.39
C LEU A 115 -1.98 14.02 3.50
N LYS A 116 -0.99 14.70 4.08
CA LYS A 116 0.15 15.22 3.32
C LYS A 116 0.92 14.13 2.58
N PHE A 117 1.05 12.94 3.19
CA PHE A 117 1.67 11.81 2.52
C PHE A 117 0.76 11.23 1.42
N ALA A 118 -0.56 11.16 1.66
CA ALA A 118 -1.55 10.71 0.70
C ALA A 118 -1.56 11.56 -0.58
N GLU A 119 -1.40 12.88 -0.46
CA GLU A 119 -1.33 13.83 -1.58
C GLU A 119 -0.20 13.55 -2.57
N ARG A 120 0.85 12.84 -2.14
CA ARG A 120 1.96 12.45 -3.02
C ARG A 120 1.56 11.45 -4.10
N TYR A 121 0.43 10.77 -3.90
CA TYR A 121 -0.15 9.86 -4.88
C TYR A 121 -1.22 10.53 -5.74
N LEU A 122 -1.52 11.83 -5.55
CA LEU A 122 -2.54 12.51 -6.33
C LEU A 122 -2.25 12.38 -7.84
N GLY A 123 -3.24 11.90 -8.60
CA GLY A 123 -3.11 11.66 -10.03
C GLY A 123 -2.51 10.31 -10.42
N VAL A 124 -1.97 9.51 -9.48
CA VAL A 124 -1.48 8.16 -9.75
C VAL A 124 -2.61 7.30 -10.34
N PRO A 125 -2.39 6.60 -11.47
CA PRO A 125 -3.43 5.79 -12.10
C PRO A 125 -3.99 4.69 -11.20
N TYR A 126 -5.27 4.39 -11.36
CA TYR A 126 -5.86 3.24 -10.68
C TYR A 126 -5.31 1.95 -11.28
N LEU A 127 -4.78 1.07 -10.43
CA LEU A 127 -4.30 -0.25 -10.83
C LEU A 127 -4.79 -1.29 -9.84
N TRP A 128 -5.66 -2.20 -10.28
CA TRP A 128 -6.12 -3.32 -9.45
C TRP A 128 -4.93 -4.17 -8.97
N GLY A 129 -4.87 -4.45 -7.67
CA GLY A 129 -3.75 -5.14 -7.03
C GLY A 129 -2.51 -4.26 -6.83
N GLY A 130 -2.54 -3.00 -7.29
CA GLY A 130 -1.40 -2.09 -7.25
C GLY A 130 -1.22 -1.38 -5.90
N VAL A 131 0.03 -1.12 -5.54
CA VAL A 131 0.41 -0.52 -4.24
C VAL A 131 1.49 0.56 -4.35
N THR A 132 1.72 1.13 -5.53
CA THR A 132 2.84 2.06 -5.76
C THR A 132 2.41 3.30 -6.54
N GLU A 133 3.28 4.29 -6.62
CA GLU A 133 3.10 5.49 -7.43
C GLU A 133 3.08 5.24 -8.96
N MET A 134 3.34 4.00 -9.40
CA MET A 134 3.14 3.58 -10.80
C MET A 134 1.72 3.09 -11.09
N GLY A 135 0.94 2.84 -10.04
CA GLY A 135 -0.42 2.34 -10.11
C GLY A 135 -0.86 1.79 -8.76
N ILE A 136 -2.05 2.20 -8.31
CA ILE A 136 -2.53 1.87 -6.97
C ILE A 136 -4.04 1.66 -6.95
N ASP A 137 -4.54 0.73 -6.13
CA ASP A 137 -5.97 0.60 -5.86
C ASP A 137 -6.37 1.21 -4.51
N CYS A 138 -7.66 1.12 -4.16
CA CYS A 138 -8.21 1.83 -3.02
C CYS A 138 -7.58 1.39 -1.69
N SER A 139 -7.46 0.08 -1.45
CA SER A 139 -6.93 -0.43 -0.19
C SER A 139 -5.41 -0.54 -0.20
N GLY A 140 -4.77 -0.68 -1.37
CA GLY A 140 -3.32 -0.49 -1.53
C GLY A 140 -2.90 0.94 -1.20
N PHE A 141 -3.71 1.94 -1.56
CA PHE A 141 -3.48 3.35 -1.25
C PHE A 141 -3.47 3.60 0.26
N THR A 142 -4.52 3.21 0.97
CA THR A 142 -4.58 3.36 2.43
C THR A 142 -3.50 2.55 3.13
N GLN A 143 -3.27 1.30 2.71
CA GLN A 143 -2.22 0.44 3.28
C GLN A 143 -0.85 1.11 3.19
N ARG A 144 -0.50 1.72 2.05
CA ARG A 144 0.82 2.34 1.85
C ARG A 144 1.01 3.60 2.68
N ILE A 145 -0.03 4.43 2.82
CA ILE A 145 0.02 5.63 3.67
C ILE A 145 0.25 5.23 5.13
N TYR A 146 -0.51 4.26 5.65
CA TYR A 146 -0.38 3.82 7.03
C TYR A 146 0.91 3.03 7.28
N SER A 147 1.31 2.16 6.35
CA SER A 147 2.54 1.36 6.45
C SER A 147 3.77 2.27 6.50
N PHE A 148 3.83 3.32 5.67
CA PHE A 148 4.90 4.29 5.72
C PHE A 148 4.98 5.01 7.09
N ASN A 149 3.86 5.11 7.81
CA ASN A 149 3.77 5.70 9.14
C ASN A 149 3.90 4.68 10.28
N GLY A 150 4.23 3.43 9.98
CA GLY A 150 4.50 2.39 10.98
C GLY A 150 3.30 1.52 11.35
N MET A 151 2.16 1.65 10.66
CA MET A 151 0.97 0.82 10.84
C MET A 151 0.70 0.00 9.59
N LEU A 152 1.00 -1.29 9.60
CA LEU A 152 0.71 -2.16 8.47
C LEU A 152 -0.76 -2.58 8.49
N LEU A 153 -1.54 -2.08 7.53
CA LEU A 153 -2.93 -2.51 7.34
C LEU A 153 -3.01 -3.80 6.52
N PRO A 154 -4.06 -4.62 6.69
CA PRO A 154 -4.39 -5.71 5.79
C PRO A 154 -4.60 -5.21 4.35
N ARG A 155 -4.31 -6.07 3.36
CA ARG A 155 -4.44 -5.72 1.95
C ARG A 155 -5.83 -5.31 1.48
N ASN A 156 -6.88 -5.96 1.97
CA ASN A 156 -8.23 -5.80 1.46
C ASN A 156 -9.05 -4.79 2.28
N ALA A 157 -9.90 -4.01 1.60
CA ALA A 157 -10.75 -3.00 2.23
C ALA A 157 -11.67 -3.58 3.32
N ASP A 158 -12.25 -4.76 3.11
CA ASP A 158 -13.14 -5.42 4.10
C ASP A 158 -12.40 -5.84 5.38
N MET A 159 -11.11 -6.14 5.27
CA MET A 159 -10.25 -6.44 6.41
C MET A 159 -9.79 -5.17 7.11
N GLN A 160 -9.54 -4.09 6.37
CA GLN A 160 -9.26 -2.77 6.93
C GLN A 160 -10.46 -2.20 7.70
N GLU A 161 -11.69 -2.43 7.23
CA GLU A 161 -12.93 -1.98 7.88
C GLU A 161 -13.11 -2.57 9.29
N LYS A 162 -12.47 -3.71 9.58
CA LYS A 162 -12.52 -4.37 10.89
C LYS A 162 -11.53 -3.77 11.90
N LEU A 163 -10.71 -2.81 11.50
CA LEU A 163 -9.70 -2.16 12.34
C LEU A 163 -10.19 -0.84 12.92
N GLY A 164 -9.48 -0.38 13.94
CA GLY A 164 -9.68 0.94 14.53
C GLY A 164 -10.97 1.06 15.35
N THR A 165 -11.31 2.30 15.69
CA THR A 165 -12.54 2.65 16.41
C THR A 165 -13.57 3.22 15.44
N GLU A 166 -14.84 2.94 15.68
CA GLU A 166 -15.92 3.45 14.85
C GLU A 166 -16.17 4.94 15.09
N VAL A 167 -16.23 5.70 13.99
CA VAL A 167 -16.58 7.12 13.99
C VAL A 167 -18.03 7.25 13.53
N ARG A 168 -18.85 7.92 14.35
CA ARG A 168 -20.31 7.92 14.21
C ARG A 168 -20.81 8.55 12.92
N SER A 169 -20.11 9.57 12.41
CA SER A 169 -20.53 10.29 11.22
C SER A 169 -19.38 11.07 10.59
N LEU A 170 -19.56 11.55 9.35
CA LEU A 170 -18.60 12.45 8.68
C LEU A 170 -18.34 13.75 9.47
N LYS A 171 -19.28 14.17 10.34
CA LYS A 171 -19.09 15.36 11.18
C LYS A 171 -18.10 15.11 12.31
N ASP A 172 -17.98 13.87 12.76
CA ASP A 172 -17.07 13.45 13.82
C ASP A 172 -15.73 12.93 13.26
N ALA A 173 -15.64 12.83 11.93
CA ALA A 173 -14.45 12.34 11.24
C ALA A 173 -13.32 13.38 11.26
N GLU A 174 -12.11 12.88 11.44
CA GLU A 174 -10.86 13.63 11.44
C GLU A 174 -10.04 13.26 10.21
N LYS A 175 -9.16 14.18 9.79
CA LYS A 175 -8.25 13.92 8.66
C LYS A 175 -7.45 12.65 8.91
N GLY A 176 -7.46 11.73 7.95
CA GLY A 176 -6.84 10.43 8.08
C GLY A 176 -7.79 9.30 8.39
N ASP A 177 -8.98 9.55 8.97
CA ASP A 177 -9.99 8.50 9.18
C ASP A 177 -10.34 7.81 7.85
N LEU A 178 -10.57 6.49 7.89
CA LEU A 178 -10.92 5.72 6.71
C LEU A 178 -12.45 5.65 6.54
N VAL A 179 -12.93 5.99 5.35
CA VAL A 179 -14.34 5.94 4.97
C VAL A 179 -14.55 4.73 4.06
N PHE A 180 -15.41 3.82 4.46
CA PHE A 180 -15.69 2.57 3.76
C PHE A 180 -17.00 2.61 2.99
N PHE A 181 -17.02 1.87 1.88
CA PHE A 181 -18.17 1.65 1.01
C PHE A 181 -18.13 0.18 0.55
N PRO A 182 -19.20 -0.36 -0.07
CA PRO A 182 -19.17 -1.72 -0.57
C PRO A 182 -18.03 -1.94 -1.56
N GLY A 183 -17.00 -2.68 -1.14
CA GLY A 183 -15.81 -3.00 -1.93
C GLY A 183 -14.83 -1.84 -2.16
N HIS A 184 -14.92 -0.75 -1.39
CA HIS A 184 -14.08 0.44 -1.61
C HIS A 184 -13.71 1.12 -0.29
N VAL A 185 -12.53 1.73 -0.23
CA VAL A 185 -12.08 2.55 0.90
C VAL A 185 -11.51 3.88 0.41
N ALA A 186 -11.69 4.92 1.22
CA ALA A 186 -11.11 6.25 1.01
C ALA A 186 -10.54 6.79 2.32
N MET A 187 -9.66 7.77 2.24
CA MET A 187 -9.19 8.52 3.40
C MET A 187 -9.94 9.84 3.47
N TYR A 188 -10.48 10.18 4.65
CA TYR A 188 -11.13 11.46 4.90
C TYR A 188 -10.09 12.58 4.92
N ALA A 189 -10.32 13.62 4.13
CA ALA A 189 -9.43 14.75 3.95
C ALA A 189 -9.85 16.01 4.73
N GLY A 190 -10.98 15.92 5.45
CA GLY A 190 -11.60 17.06 6.14
C GLY A 190 -12.65 17.76 5.27
N ASP A 191 -13.47 18.60 5.90
CA ASP A 191 -14.46 19.45 5.24
C ASP A 191 -15.40 18.72 4.25
N GLY A 192 -15.73 17.44 4.51
CA GLY A 192 -16.57 16.64 3.63
C GLY A 192 -15.85 16.07 2.40
N GLU A 193 -14.54 16.24 2.28
CA GLU A 193 -13.73 15.71 1.19
C GLU A 193 -13.10 14.36 1.56
N ILE A 194 -12.92 13.52 0.54
CA ILE A 194 -12.13 12.29 0.63
C ILE A 194 -11.05 12.30 -0.44
N ILE A 195 -9.92 11.63 -0.17
CA ILE A 195 -8.90 11.26 -1.16
C ILE A 195 -8.90 9.75 -1.35
N HIS A 196 -8.94 9.28 -2.60
CA HIS A 196 -8.99 7.86 -2.91
C HIS A 196 -8.53 7.50 -4.33
N ALA A 197 -7.91 6.34 -4.49
CA ALA A 197 -7.74 5.70 -5.79
C ALA A 197 -9.06 5.10 -6.24
N ASN A 198 -9.67 5.58 -7.33
CA ASN A 198 -11.00 5.15 -7.74
C ASN A 198 -11.11 4.86 -9.24
N LEU A 199 -12.00 3.92 -9.59
CA LEU A 199 -12.28 3.53 -10.98
C LEU A 199 -13.06 4.60 -11.76
N HIS A 200 -13.79 5.50 -11.09
CA HIS A 200 -14.56 6.55 -11.76
C HIS A 200 -13.65 7.53 -12.50
N ASN A 201 -12.61 8.02 -11.83
CA ASN A 201 -11.60 8.93 -12.38
C ASN A 201 -10.34 8.20 -12.88
N GLN A 202 -10.27 6.88 -12.66
CA GLN A 202 -9.15 5.99 -13.01
C GLN A 202 -7.80 6.43 -12.43
N ARG A 203 -7.82 7.11 -11.27
CA ARG A 203 -6.65 7.63 -10.58
C ARG A 203 -6.96 7.97 -9.13
N VAL A 204 -5.95 8.37 -8.37
CA VAL A 204 -6.12 9.01 -7.06
C VAL A 204 -6.62 10.44 -7.25
N THR A 205 -7.78 10.75 -6.69
CA THR A 205 -8.40 12.08 -6.74
C THR A 205 -8.98 12.47 -5.39
N TYR A 206 -9.19 13.78 -5.22
CA TYR A 206 -10.14 14.30 -4.25
C TYR A 206 -11.57 14.16 -4.77
N THR A 207 -12.52 13.93 -3.86
CA THR A 207 -13.96 13.97 -4.13
C THR A 207 -14.67 14.69 -2.98
N ASP A 208 -15.38 15.78 -3.28
CA ASP A 208 -16.25 16.45 -2.31
C ASP A 208 -17.56 15.66 -2.16
N LEU A 209 -17.77 15.04 -1.00
CA LEU A 209 -18.97 14.28 -0.68
C LEU A 209 -20.21 15.16 -0.49
N ARG A 210 -20.06 16.48 -0.34
CA ARG A 210 -21.18 17.44 -0.22
C ARG A 210 -21.75 17.82 -1.58
N SER A 211 -20.96 17.69 -2.64
CA SER A 211 -21.36 18.00 -4.01
C SER A 211 -22.66 17.31 -4.43
N SER A 212 -23.45 17.99 -5.26
CA SER A 212 -24.67 17.45 -5.89
C SER A 212 -24.38 16.52 -7.06
N GLU A 213 -23.12 16.43 -7.51
CA GLU A 213 -22.69 15.53 -8.57
C GLU A 213 -23.14 14.08 -8.30
N LYS A 214 -23.52 13.37 -9.37
CA LYS A 214 -24.08 12.00 -9.25
C LYS A 214 -23.11 11.05 -8.53
N TYR A 215 -21.82 11.16 -8.81
CA TYR A 215 -20.80 10.32 -8.19
C TYR A 215 -20.68 10.60 -6.69
N SER A 216 -20.55 11.87 -6.29
CA SER A 216 -20.49 12.29 -4.88
C SER A 216 -21.72 11.85 -4.10
N ARG A 217 -22.93 12.04 -4.65
CA ARG A 217 -24.18 11.58 -4.01
C ARG A 217 -24.19 10.07 -3.80
N SER A 218 -23.83 9.31 -4.85
CA SER A 218 -23.78 7.85 -4.77
C SER A 218 -22.80 7.35 -3.72
N LEU A 219 -21.63 7.99 -3.58
CA LEU A 219 -20.68 7.65 -2.51
C LEU A 219 -21.28 7.95 -1.14
N ARG A 220 -21.80 9.16 -0.93
CA ARG A 220 -22.35 9.59 0.35
C ARG A 220 -23.48 8.68 0.84
N GLU A 221 -24.34 8.21 -0.05
CA GLU A 221 -25.46 7.30 0.27
C GLU A 221 -25.01 5.87 0.56
N ARG A 222 -23.77 5.50 0.19
CA ARG A 222 -23.24 4.14 0.28
C ARG A 222 -22.11 4.00 1.31
N ILE A 223 -21.89 5.00 2.17
CA ILE A 223 -20.94 4.88 3.27
C ILE A 223 -21.42 3.73 4.18
N THR A 224 -20.57 2.72 4.38
CA THR A 224 -20.86 1.59 5.27
C THR A 224 -20.39 1.85 6.68
N SER A 225 -19.20 2.43 6.82
CA SER A 225 -18.64 2.82 8.11
C SER A 225 -17.52 3.85 7.96
N ILE A 226 -17.14 4.46 9.08
CA ILE A 226 -15.96 5.31 9.19
C ILE A 226 -15.12 4.77 10.35
N LYS A 227 -13.82 4.57 10.13
CA LYS A 227 -12.90 4.02 11.12
C LYS A 227 -11.74 4.95 11.38
N ARG A 228 -11.48 5.21 12.65
CA ARG A 228 -10.27 5.89 13.12
C ARG A 228 -9.22 4.87 13.50
N ILE A 229 -8.11 4.88 12.78
CA ILE A 229 -6.98 3.97 13.03
C ILE A 229 -5.86 4.76 13.71
N GLU A 230 -5.59 4.42 14.97
CA GLU A 230 -4.47 4.99 15.72
C GLU A 230 -3.17 4.31 15.32
N ILE A 231 -2.11 5.11 15.18
CA ILE A 231 -0.75 4.63 14.89
C ILE A 231 -0.02 4.56 16.23
N PRO A 232 0.30 3.35 16.75
CA PRO A 232 0.92 3.19 18.08
C PRO A 232 2.17 4.05 18.18
N HIS A 233 2.39 4.75 19.29
CA HIS A 233 3.56 5.62 19.50
C HIS A 233 4.89 4.85 19.56
#